data_AF-A0A822BPC4-F1
#
_entry.id   AF-A0A822BPC4-F1
#
_cell.length_a   1.000
_cell.length_b   1.000
_cell.length_c   1.000
_cell.angle_alpha   90.00
_cell.angle_beta   90.00
_cell.angle_gamma   90.00
#
_symmetry.space_group_name_H-M   'P 1'
#
loop_
_entity.id
_entity.type
_entity.pdbx_description
1 polymer ?
#
loop_
_entity_poly.entity_id
_entity_poly.type
_entity_poly.pdbx_seq_one_letter_code
_entity_poly.pdbx_strand_id
1 'polypeptide(L)'
;NCIYPNVVNVNGTCVNIMIDSKNCGSLNNVCQKNSTCSAGVCSNVPGIQLDKANSIWSSAINGSADDQMFNVTLPWSITLYNTTTNRVTVTTDGVLCLGACATTYTESSLPASVFSGATAFPFWDDLYIYPNTSQGIYYQSEGNSQNRKLIFEYYMSHYIEINQYYHFQIIFFEDSPGIVQYKYFDATDQGDTCTVGVQGNSFIIFTNYFK
;
A
#
# COMPACT_ATOMS: atom_id res chain seq x y z
N ASN A 1 -13.75 -18.08 -10.30
CA ASN A 1 -12.97 -17.44 -11.38
C ASN A 1 -12.06 -16.40 -10.78
N CYS A 2 -10.77 -16.45 -11.09
CA CYS A 2 -9.84 -15.37 -10.72
C CYS A 2 -10.13 -14.18 -11.62
N ILE A 3 -10.48 -13.03 -11.03
CA ILE A 3 -11.03 -11.86 -11.73
C ILE A 3 -9.99 -10.76 -11.99
N TYR A 4 -8.72 -11.00 -11.63
CA TYR A 4 -7.65 -10.02 -11.75
C TYR A 4 -6.66 -10.40 -12.86
N PRO A 5 -6.11 -9.42 -13.61
CA PRO A 5 -5.09 -9.67 -14.62
C PRO A 5 -3.84 -10.31 -13.98
N ASN A 6 -3.15 -11.17 -14.73
CA ASN A 6 -1.96 -11.92 -14.30
C ASN A 6 -2.19 -12.84 -13.09
N VAL A 7 -3.42 -13.30 -12.89
CA VAL A 7 -3.78 -14.25 -11.85
C VAL A 7 -4.20 -15.58 -12.47
N VAL A 8 -3.50 -16.64 -12.09
CA VAL A 8 -3.75 -18.01 -12.55
C VAL A 8 -4.50 -18.78 -11.48
N ASN A 9 -5.52 -19.55 -11.87
CA ASN A 9 -6.22 -20.44 -10.95
C ASN A 9 -5.41 -21.74 -10.79
N VAL A 10 -4.94 -21.99 -9.58
CA VAL A 10 -4.24 -23.22 -9.19
C VAL A 10 -5.12 -23.95 -8.19
N ASN A 11 -5.82 -24.99 -8.64
CA ASN A 11 -6.70 -25.83 -7.80
C ASN A 11 -7.70 -25.04 -6.96
N GLY A 12 -8.33 -24.01 -7.53
CA GLY A 12 -9.29 -23.14 -6.85
C GLY A 12 -8.68 -21.94 -6.12
N THR A 13 -7.35 -21.86 -6.02
CA THR A 13 -6.64 -20.70 -5.45
C THR A 13 -6.18 -19.76 -6.54
N CYS A 14 -6.37 -18.46 -6.34
CA CYS A 14 -5.90 -17.44 -7.26
C CYS A 14 -4.46 -17.03 -6.93
N VAL A 15 -3.55 -17.26 -7.88
CA VAL A 15 -2.11 -17.00 -7.76
C VAL A 15 -1.72 -15.85 -8.67
N ASN A 16 -1.22 -14.74 -8.11
CA ASN A 16 -0.70 -13.62 -8.88
C ASN A 16 0.76 -13.87 -9.24
N ILE A 17 1.01 -14.32 -10.48
CA ILE A 17 2.36 -14.68 -10.94
C ILE A 17 3.30 -13.47 -11.02
N MET A 18 2.80 -12.25 -10.90
CA MET A 18 3.65 -11.05 -10.93
C MET A 18 4.36 -10.78 -9.62
N ILE A 19 3.85 -11.34 -8.51
CA ILE A 19 4.33 -11.02 -7.15
C ILE A 19 4.40 -12.23 -6.22
N ASP A 20 3.86 -13.39 -6.61
CA ASP A 20 4.00 -14.63 -5.84
C ASP A 20 5.41 -15.22 -6.05
N SER A 21 6.23 -15.18 -5.00
CA SER A 21 7.60 -15.74 -4.98
C SER A 21 7.67 -17.25 -5.21
N LYS A 22 6.56 -17.99 -5.13
CA LYS A 22 6.48 -19.43 -5.44
C LYS A 22 6.03 -19.70 -6.87
N ASN A 23 5.55 -18.67 -7.58
CA ASN A 23 4.95 -18.79 -8.90
C ASN A 23 5.34 -17.62 -9.82
N CYS A 24 6.60 -17.16 -9.74
CA CYS A 24 7.01 -15.90 -10.32
C CYS A 24 7.14 -15.96 -11.84
N GLY A 25 6.34 -15.19 -12.57
CA GLY A 25 6.27 -15.19 -14.04
C GLY A 25 5.67 -16.47 -14.63
N SER A 26 5.69 -17.58 -13.91
CA SER A 26 5.09 -18.87 -14.26
C SER A 26 4.86 -19.73 -13.02
N LEU A 27 3.88 -20.63 -13.09
CA LEU A 27 3.58 -21.54 -12.00
C LEU A 27 4.80 -22.40 -11.62
N ASN A 28 5.03 -22.56 -10.32
CA ASN A 28 6.17 -23.28 -9.74
C ASN A 28 7.56 -22.68 -10.05
N ASN A 29 7.66 -21.49 -10.63
CA ASN A 29 8.93 -20.77 -10.70
C ASN A 29 9.21 -20.07 -9.36
N VAL A 30 9.92 -20.77 -8.48
CA VAL A 30 10.20 -20.30 -7.13
C VAL A 30 11.43 -19.40 -7.11
N CYS A 31 11.29 -18.20 -6.57
CA CYS A 31 12.40 -17.28 -6.35
C CYS A 31 13.38 -17.85 -5.31
N GLN A 32 14.67 -17.64 -5.56
CA GLN A 32 15.74 -18.08 -4.66
C GLN A 32 15.58 -17.45 -3.27
N LYS A 33 16.17 -18.09 -2.26
CA LYS A 33 16.18 -17.57 -0.89
C LYS A 33 16.72 -16.12 -0.87
N ASN A 34 15.98 -15.22 -0.23
CA ASN A 34 16.23 -13.77 -0.18
C ASN A 34 15.99 -13.00 -1.49
N SER A 35 15.32 -13.61 -2.48
CA SER A 35 14.80 -12.91 -3.65
C SER A 35 13.27 -12.93 -3.62
N THR A 36 12.67 -11.90 -4.19
CA THR A 36 11.20 -11.72 -4.23
C THR A 36 10.73 -11.76 -5.67
N CYS A 37 9.47 -12.15 -5.88
CA CYS A 37 8.86 -11.98 -7.18
C CYS A 37 8.43 -10.53 -7.35
N SER A 38 8.96 -9.91 -8.39
CA SER A 38 8.56 -8.58 -8.78
C SER A 38 8.35 -8.57 -10.27
N ALA A 39 7.18 -8.10 -10.70
CA ALA A 39 6.84 -8.02 -12.11
C ALA A 39 6.96 -9.37 -12.84
N GLY A 40 6.80 -10.49 -12.13
CA GLY A 40 6.99 -11.83 -12.70
C GLY A 40 8.46 -12.24 -12.90
N VAL A 41 9.40 -11.47 -12.33
CA VAL A 41 10.84 -11.78 -12.34
C VAL A 41 11.34 -11.89 -10.91
N CYS A 42 12.07 -12.96 -10.62
CA CYS A 42 12.76 -13.08 -9.34
C CYS A 42 13.96 -12.12 -9.32
N SER A 43 13.98 -11.21 -8.35
CA SER A 43 15.05 -10.24 -8.20
C SER A 43 15.54 -10.15 -6.76
N ASN A 44 16.80 -9.72 -6.61
CA ASN A 44 17.41 -9.44 -5.31
C ASN A 44 17.06 -8.04 -4.78
N VAL A 45 16.18 -7.31 -5.48
CA VAL A 45 15.61 -6.07 -4.98
C VAL A 45 14.64 -6.46 -3.87
N PRO A 46 14.60 -5.78 -2.71
CA PRO A 46 13.57 -6.03 -1.71
C PRO A 46 12.20 -5.79 -2.36
N GLY A 47 11.54 -6.87 -2.75
CA GLY A 47 10.20 -6.79 -3.32
C GLY A 47 9.17 -6.66 -2.23
N ILE A 48 7.93 -6.69 -2.67
CA ILE A 48 6.77 -6.70 -1.79
C ILE A 48 6.90 -7.81 -0.73
N GLN A 49 6.71 -7.44 0.53
CA GLN A 49 6.85 -8.29 1.71
C GLN A 49 5.57 -9.08 2.03
N LEU A 50 4.47 -8.75 1.36
CA LEU A 50 3.22 -9.51 1.40
C LEU A 50 3.39 -10.89 0.73
N ASP A 51 3.03 -11.95 1.45
CA ASP A 51 3.04 -13.33 0.93
C ASP A 51 1.99 -13.60 -0.16
N LYS A 52 0.85 -12.89 -0.12
CA LYS A 52 -0.34 -13.07 -0.96
C LYS A 52 -0.96 -11.73 -1.33
N ALA A 53 -0.15 -10.84 -1.88
CA ALA A 53 -0.58 -9.52 -2.28
C ALA A 53 -1.71 -9.54 -3.33
N ASN A 54 -2.69 -8.66 -3.11
CA ASN A 54 -3.64 -8.20 -4.12
C ASN A 54 -3.11 -6.86 -4.66
N SER A 55 -2.95 -6.75 -5.98
CA SER A 55 -2.48 -5.52 -6.62
C SER A 55 -3.60 -4.49 -6.65
N ILE A 56 -3.34 -3.30 -6.11
CA ILE A 56 -4.17 -2.11 -6.34
C ILE A 56 -3.66 -1.41 -7.60
N TRP A 57 -2.35 -1.20 -7.66
CA TRP A 57 -1.63 -0.77 -8.86
C TRP A 57 -0.25 -1.40 -8.90
N SER A 58 0.22 -1.79 -10.08
CA SER A 58 1.55 -2.35 -10.27
C SER A 58 2.13 -1.85 -11.57
N SER A 59 3.35 -1.31 -11.53
CA SER A 59 4.08 -0.83 -12.71
C SER A 59 4.13 -1.88 -13.83
N ALA A 60 4.33 -3.14 -13.45
CA ALA A 60 4.43 -4.26 -14.37
C ALA A 60 3.13 -4.59 -15.13
N ILE A 61 1.98 -4.16 -14.60
CA ILE A 61 0.65 -4.49 -15.14
C ILE A 61 0.02 -3.25 -15.77
N ASN A 62 0.12 -2.12 -15.06
CA ASN A 62 -0.63 -0.91 -15.33
C ASN A 62 0.25 0.24 -15.84
N GLY A 63 1.58 0.10 -15.78
CA GLY A 63 2.52 1.17 -16.08
C GLY A 63 2.63 2.17 -14.93
N SER A 64 3.06 3.39 -15.26
CA SER A 64 3.26 4.42 -14.25
C SER A 64 1.96 4.99 -13.68
N ALA A 65 2.06 5.58 -12.48
CA ALA A 65 0.98 6.34 -11.86
C ALA A 65 1.54 7.47 -11.01
N ASP A 66 0.81 8.58 -11.02
CA ASP A 66 1.14 9.86 -10.40
C ASP A 66 -0.15 10.62 -10.09
N ASP A 67 -0.25 11.26 -8.93
CA ASP A 67 -1.46 11.99 -8.49
C ASP A 67 -2.77 11.19 -8.69
N GLN A 68 -2.74 9.88 -8.47
CA GLN A 68 -3.90 9.00 -8.68
C GLN A 68 -4.52 8.58 -7.36
N MET A 69 -5.83 8.32 -7.39
CA MET A 69 -6.57 7.68 -6.31
C MET A 69 -7.23 6.39 -6.77
N PHE A 70 -7.22 5.38 -5.91
CA PHE A 70 -7.79 4.06 -6.19
C PHE A 70 -8.80 3.68 -5.10
N ASN A 71 -10.03 3.36 -5.52
CA ASN A 71 -11.06 2.89 -4.61
C ASN A 71 -10.96 1.37 -4.44
N VAL A 72 -10.78 0.92 -3.20
CA VAL A 72 -10.56 -0.49 -2.87
C VAL A 72 -11.68 -0.97 -1.95
N THR A 73 -12.31 -2.09 -2.33
CA THR A 73 -13.25 -2.81 -1.45
C THR A 73 -12.52 -3.97 -0.79
N LEU A 74 -12.48 -3.95 0.53
CA LEU A 74 -11.73 -4.84 1.39
C LEU A 74 -12.56 -6.07 1.79
N PRO A 75 -11.90 -7.20 2.11
CA PRO A 75 -12.57 -8.41 2.55
C PRO A 75 -13.28 -8.28 3.91
N TRP A 76 -12.95 -7.25 4.69
CA TRP A 76 -13.58 -6.89 5.96
C TRP A 76 -13.30 -5.42 6.30
N SER A 77 -14.07 -4.87 7.24
CA SER A 77 -13.99 -3.46 7.60
C SER A 77 -12.82 -3.17 8.54
N ILE A 78 -12.05 -2.14 8.23
CA ILE A 78 -11.04 -1.58 9.14
C ILE A 78 -11.59 -0.33 9.84
N THR A 79 -10.96 0.05 10.94
CA THR A 79 -11.36 1.20 11.75
C THR A 79 -10.20 2.16 11.94
N LEU A 80 -10.46 3.45 11.73
CA LEU A 80 -9.58 4.56 12.10
C LEU A 80 -10.43 5.64 12.77
N TYR A 81 -10.05 6.05 13.98
CA TYR A 81 -10.88 6.89 14.86
C TYR A 81 -12.32 6.35 14.98
N ASN A 82 -13.32 7.18 14.67
CA ASN A 82 -14.75 6.85 14.70
C ASN A 82 -15.29 6.34 13.36
N THR A 83 -14.42 6.02 12.39
CA THR A 83 -14.82 5.59 11.06
C THR A 83 -14.46 4.13 10.85
N THR A 84 -15.46 3.29 10.58
CA THR A 84 -15.31 1.87 10.25
C THR A 84 -15.91 1.61 8.87
N THR A 85 -15.12 1.07 7.94
CA THR A 85 -15.57 0.80 6.57
C THR A 85 -14.72 -0.30 5.92
N ASN A 86 -15.29 -1.02 4.96
CA ASN A 86 -14.54 -1.89 4.05
C ASN A 86 -14.31 -1.24 2.68
N ARG A 87 -14.68 0.03 2.50
CA ARG A 87 -14.41 0.82 1.29
C ARG A 87 -13.44 1.92 1.65
N VAL A 88 -12.25 1.84 1.07
CA VAL A 88 -11.16 2.79 1.31
C VAL A 88 -10.69 3.38 -0.01
N THR A 89 -10.02 4.51 0.09
CA THR A 89 -9.29 5.11 -1.01
C THR A 89 -7.82 5.16 -0.64
N VAL A 90 -6.96 4.71 -1.57
CA VAL A 90 -5.51 4.88 -1.47
C VAL A 90 -5.05 5.82 -2.57
N THR A 91 -3.98 6.57 -2.34
CA THR A 91 -3.40 7.47 -3.34
C THR A 91 -1.98 7.07 -3.69
N THR A 92 -1.47 7.53 -4.83
CA THR A 92 -0.04 7.43 -5.13
C THR A 92 0.79 8.14 -4.07
N ASP A 93 0.31 9.27 -3.56
CA ASP A 93 0.98 10.20 -2.65
C ASP A 93 1.12 9.68 -1.22
N GLY A 94 1.09 8.36 -1.02
CA GLY A 94 1.31 7.69 0.27
C GLY A 94 0.21 7.93 1.30
N VAL A 95 -1.04 8.14 0.86
CA VAL A 95 -2.19 8.39 1.74
C VAL A 95 -3.25 7.27 1.64
N LEU A 96 -3.85 6.93 2.78
CA LEU A 96 -5.01 6.03 2.85
C LEU A 96 -6.16 6.68 3.61
N CYS A 97 -7.31 6.84 2.94
CA CYS A 97 -8.52 7.43 3.47
C CYS A 97 -9.63 6.39 3.70
N LEU A 98 -10.26 6.46 4.87
CA LEU A 98 -11.58 5.86 5.13
C LEU A 98 -12.63 6.95 4.85
N GLY A 99 -13.17 6.95 3.63
CA GLY A 99 -14.14 7.94 3.17
C GLY A 99 -13.56 8.91 2.14
N ALA A 100 -13.92 10.19 2.25
CA ALA A 100 -13.45 11.21 1.30
C ALA A 100 -11.93 11.41 1.37
N CYS A 101 -11.32 11.59 0.20
CA CYS A 101 -9.86 11.67 0.02
C CYS A 101 -9.50 12.78 -0.98
N ALA A 102 -8.21 13.06 -1.16
CA ALA A 102 -7.66 14.03 -2.10
C ALA A 102 -6.38 13.47 -2.74
N THR A 103 -6.00 13.97 -3.92
CA THR A 103 -4.78 13.59 -4.68
C THR A 103 -3.81 14.79 -4.68
N THR A 104 -3.29 15.15 -3.51
CA THR A 104 -2.42 16.30 -3.38
C THR A 104 -1.04 15.82 -3.00
N TYR A 105 -0.03 16.15 -3.80
CA TYR A 105 1.36 15.81 -3.52
C TYR A 105 1.99 16.72 -2.47
N THR A 106 1.51 17.97 -2.33
CA THR A 106 2.05 18.93 -1.34
C THR A 106 1.55 18.62 0.07
N GLU A 107 2.44 18.11 0.89
CA GLU A 107 2.28 17.81 2.31
C GLU A 107 2.07 19.05 3.19
N SER A 108 1.45 18.84 4.36
CA SER A 108 1.22 19.90 5.34
C SER A 108 1.03 19.33 6.73
N SER A 109 1.20 20.16 7.76
CA SER A 109 0.96 19.76 9.14
C SER A 109 -0.49 19.27 9.33
N LEU A 110 -0.66 18.14 10.02
CA LEU A 110 -1.98 17.67 10.41
C LEU A 110 -2.60 18.59 11.47
N PRO A 111 -3.93 18.85 11.43
CA PRO A 111 -4.88 18.28 10.48
C PRO A 111 -4.83 19.00 9.13
N ALA A 112 -4.80 18.22 8.05
CA ALA A 112 -4.81 18.73 6.68
C ALA A 112 -6.26 18.83 6.18
N SER A 113 -6.75 20.06 5.97
CA SER A 113 -8.17 20.35 5.65
C SER A 113 -8.65 19.77 4.32
N VAL A 114 -7.71 19.43 3.42
CA VAL A 114 -7.99 18.82 2.12
C VAL A 114 -8.52 17.38 2.23
N PHE A 115 -8.25 16.69 3.35
CA PHE A 115 -8.72 15.31 3.59
C PHE A 115 -9.86 15.27 4.61
N SER A 116 -11.11 15.23 4.14
CA SER A 116 -12.30 15.22 5.01
C SER A 116 -12.71 13.85 5.57
N GLY A 117 -12.09 12.76 5.10
CA GLY A 117 -12.23 11.42 5.68
C GLY A 117 -11.33 11.21 6.91
N ALA A 118 -11.50 10.07 7.59
CA ALA A 118 -10.46 9.61 8.53
C ALA A 118 -9.29 9.08 7.70
N THR A 119 -8.08 9.58 7.95
CA THR A 119 -6.96 9.41 7.03
C THR A 119 -5.69 8.98 7.76
N ALA A 120 -5.00 8.00 7.18
CA ALA A 120 -3.67 7.56 7.54
C ALA A 120 -2.66 8.12 6.53
N PHE A 121 -1.61 8.75 7.04
CA PHE A 121 -0.51 9.35 6.30
C PHE A 121 0.77 8.63 6.73
N PRO A 122 1.07 7.41 6.22
CA PRO A 122 2.35 6.77 6.50
C PRO A 122 3.53 7.54 5.88
N PHE A 123 3.33 8.17 4.73
CA PHE A 123 4.38 8.90 4.02
C PHE A 123 3.72 9.82 2.98
N TRP A 124 3.05 10.88 3.46
CA TRP A 124 2.38 11.81 2.54
C TRP A 124 3.41 12.75 1.91
N ASP A 125 3.63 12.58 0.60
CA ASP A 125 4.63 13.28 -0.22
C ASP A 125 4.30 13.10 -1.72
N ASP A 126 5.09 13.70 -2.61
CA ASP A 126 5.01 13.57 -4.07
C ASP A 126 5.60 12.23 -4.55
N LEU A 127 4.80 11.17 -4.45
CA LEU A 127 5.25 9.80 -4.76
C LEU A 127 4.78 9.33 -6.14
N TYR A 128 5.68 8.67 -6.85
CA TYR A 128 5.49 8.20 -8.22
C TYR A 128 5.79 6.71 -8.39
N ILE A 129 4.97 6.03 -9.19
CA ILE A 129 5.24 4.66 -9.65
C ILE A 129 5.92 4.75 -11.02
N TYR A 130 7.20 4.43 -11.08
CA TYR A 130 7.97 4.41 -12.33
C TYR A 130 7.60 3.20 -13.20
N PRO A 131 7.46 3.38 -14.53
CA PRO A 131 7.09 2.29 -15.43
C PRO A 131 8.25 1.29 -15.58
N ASN A 132 7.93 0.02 -15.85
CA ASN A 132 8.92 -1.06 -15.99
C ASN A 132 9.77 -1.31 -14.74
N THR A 133 9.20 -1.11 -13.55
CA THR A 133 9.85 -1.34 -12.27
C THR A 133 9.06 -2.33 -11.41
N SER A 134 9.57 -2.59 -10.21
CA SER A 134 8.91 -3.36 -9.15
C SER A 134 7.87 -2.57 -8.35
N GLN A 135 7.64 -1.30 -8.70
CA GLN A 135 6.85 -0.36 -7.91
C GLN A 135 5.34 -0.58 -8.03
N GLY A 136 4.64 -0.27 -6.94
CA GLY A 136 3.20 -0.44 -6.85
C GLY A 136 2.64 -0.29 -5.44
N ILE A 137 1.32 -0.47 -5.37
CA ILE A 137 0.52 -0.43 -4.15
C ILE A 137 -0.26 -1.74 -4.07
N TYR A 138 -0.16 -2.42 -2.93
CA TYR A 138 -0.71 -3.75 -2.72
C TYR A 138 -1.44 -3.84 -1.39
N TYR A 139 -2.29 -4.85 -1.24
CA TYR A 139 -2.86 -5.19 0.07
C TYR A 139 -3.02 -6.70 0.27
N GLN A 140 -2.99 -7.12 1.53
CA GLN A 140 -3.26 -8.49 1.94
C GLN A 140 -4.05 -8.50 3.25
N SER A 141 -5.01 -9.43 3.33
CA SER A 141 -5.55 -9.86 4.62
C SER A 141 -4.82 -11.13 5.05
N GLU A 142 -4.30 -11.13 6.27
CA GLU A 142 -3.68 -12.31 6.90
C GLU A 142 -4.39 -12.68 8.20
N GLY A 143 -4.16 -13.91 8.68
CA GLY A 143 -4.75 -14.40 9.92
C GLY A 143 -6.14 -15.04 9.75
N ASN A 144 -6.72 -15.43 10.88
CA ASN A 144 -8.05 -16.03 10.97
C ASN A 144 -9.03 -15.02 11.57
N SER A 145 -10.33 -15.18 11.26
CA SER A 145 -11.40 -14.32 11.79
C SER A 145 -11.24 -14.05 13.29
N GLN A 146 -11.47 -12.79 13.69
CA GLN A 146 -11.25 -12.22 15.04
C GLN A 146 -9.79 -11.95 15.41
N ASN A 147 -8.83 -12.27 14.55
CA ASN A 147 -7.42 -11.97 14.71
C ASN A 147 -6.74 -11.76 13.35
N ARG A 148 -7.43 -11.09 12.43
CA ARG A 148 -6.88 -10.75 11.12
C ARG A 148 -6.08 -9.45 11.19
N LYS A 149 -5.12 -9.33 10.28
CA LYS A 149 -4.52 -8.04 9.92
C LYS A 149 -4.83 -7.71 8.48
N LEU A 150 -5.03 -6.43 8.22
CA LEU A 150 -5.08 -5.90 6.87
C LEU A 150 -3.84 -5.04 6.68
N ILE A 151 -3.01 -5.45 5.73
CA ILE A 151 -1.71 -4.84 5.46
C ILE A 151 -1.78 -4.24 4.07
N PHE A 152 -1.61 -2.92 3.97
CA PHE A 152 -1.31 -2.25 2.71
C PHE A 152 0.19 -2.08 2.61
N GLU A 153 0.74 -2.19 1.42
CA GLU A 153 2.16 -2.05 1.18
C GLU A 153 2.42 -1.18 -0.05
N TYR A 154 3.32 -0.22 0.12
CA TYR A 154 3.78 0.72 -0.88
C TYR A 154 5.24 0.44 -1.16
N TYR A 155 5.59 0.32 -2.44
CA TYR A 155 6.98 0.35 -2.91
C TYR A 155 7.03 1.33 -4.08
N MET A 156 7.55 2.53 -3.84
CA MET A 156 7.47 3.68 -4.76
C MET A 156 8.76 4.49 -4.70
N SER A 157 8.86 5.52 -5.55
CA SER A 157 9.90 6.53 -5.47
C SER A 157 9.31 7.93 -5.39
N HIS A 158 10.13 8.91 -5.02
CA HIS A 158 9.74 10.32 -5.14
C HIS A 158 9.57 10.70 -6.62
N TYR A 159 8.66 11.62 -6.92
CA TYR A 159 8.50 12.22 -8.23
C TYR A 159 9.83 12.84 -8.68
N ILE A 160 10.22 12.69 -9.95
CA ILE A 160 11.52 13.10 -10.52
C ILE A 160 12.81 12.54 -9.90
N GLU A 161 12.79 11.90 -8.72
CA GLU A 161 13.96 11.33 -8.04
C GLU A 161 13.87 9.79 -8.00
N ILE A 162 14.11 9.15 -9.15
CA ILE A 162 13.92 7.69 -9.37
C ILE A 162 14.69 6.77 -8.40
N ASN A 163 15.73 7.26 -7.73
CA ASN A 163 16.55 6.49 -6.80
C ASN A 163 16.23 6.76 -5.32
N GLN A 164 15.26 7.63 -5.04
CA GLN A 164 14.77 7.89 -3.70
C GLN A 164 13.58 6.97 -3.46
N TYR A 165 13.83 5.83 -2.80
CA TYR A 165 12.85 4.76 -2.62
C TYR A 165 12.13 4.88 -1.29
N TYR A 166 10.84 4.52 -1.33
CA TYR A 166 9.99 4.42 -0.16
C TYR A 166 9.30 3.07 -0.16
N HIS A 167 9.55 2.33 0.91
CA HIS A 167 8.99 1.00 1.12
C HIS A 167 8.40 0.92 2.50
N PHE A 168 7.08 0.89 2.58
CA PHE A 168 6.38 0.89 3.86
C PHE A 168 5.07 0.13 3.82
N GLN A 169 4.62 -0.28 5.01
CA GLN A 169 3.34 -0.91 5.25
C GLN A 169 2.45 -0.08 6.17
N ILE A 170 1.14 -0.16 5.91
CA ILE A 170 0.07 0.31 6.79
C ILE A 170 -0.67 -0.93 7.31
N ILE A 171 -0.66 -1.14 8.62
CA ILE A 171 -1.20 -2.35 9.24
C ILE A 171 -2.37 -1.97 10.14
N PHE A 172 -3.55 -2.53 9.84
CA PHE A 172 -4.73 -2.49 10.69
C PHE A 172 -4.96 -3.86 11.33
N PHE A 173 -5.45 -3.86 12.56
CA PHE A 173 -5.66 -5.07 13.36
C PHE A 173 -7.15 -5.23 13.67
N GLU A 174 -7.69 -6.43 13.42
CA GLU A 174 -9.09 -6.75 13.70
C GLU A 174 -9.38 -6.79 15.20
N ASP A 175 -8.43 -7.23 16.02
CA ASP A 175 -8.55 -7.35 17.48
C ASP A 175 -8.25 -6.03 18.22
N SER A 176 -7.69 -5.04 17.53
CA SER A 176 -7.32 -3.72 18.06
C SER A 176 -7.83 -2.59 17.16
N PRO A 177 -9.16 -2.45 16.97
CA PRO A 177 -9.73 -1.47 16.06
C PRO A 177 -9.35 -0.04 16.46
N GLY A 178 -9.02 0.79 15.47
CA GLY A 178 -8.58 2.17 15.68
C GLY A 178 -7.07 2.33 15.87
N ILE A 179 -6.34 1.23 16.08
CA ILE A 179 -4.87 1.23 16.03
C ILE A 179 -4.42 0.98 14.59
N VAL A 180 -3.54 1.85 14.11
CA VAL A 180 -2.79 1.67 12.87
C VAL A 180 -1.30 1.67 13.18
N GLN A 181 -0.58 0.72 12.57
CA GLN A 181 0.87 0.64 12.66
C GLN A 181 1.48 0.95 11.30
N TYR A 182 2.52 1.78 11.29
CA TYR A 182 3.40 1.96 10.14
C TYR A 182 4.68 1.17 10.33
N LYS A 183 5.11 0.51 9.28
CA LYS A 183 6.39 -0.22 9.25
C LYS A 183 7.15 0.22 8.01
N TYR A 184 8.35 0.76 8.21
CA TYR A 184 9.22 1.21 7.14
C TYR A 184 10.33 0.18 6.92
N PHE A 185 10.61 -0.09 5.65
CA PHE A 185 11.71 -0.93 5.18
C PHE A 185 12.77 -0.08 4.48
N ASP A 186 12.32 0.96 3.77
CA ASP A 186 13.17 1.97 3.14
C ASP A 186 12.46 3.33 3.16
N ALA A 187 13.25 4.37 3.38
CA ALA A 187 12.90 5.77 3.25
C ALA A 187 14.21 6.51 3.02
N THR A 188 14.64 6.59 1.76
CA THR A 188 16.02 6.93 1.39
C THR A 188 16.45 8.32 1.90
N ASP A 189 15.51 9.26 1.97
CA ASP A 189 15.70 10.62 2.47
C ASP A 189 15.52 10.77 3.99
N GLN A 190 15.19 9.69 4.71
CA GLN A 190 14.87 9.69 6.13
C GLN A 190 13.62 10.52 6.50
N GLY A 191 12.69 10.73 5.55
CA GLY A 191 11.45 11.47 5.76
C GLY A 191 11.62 12.99 5.80
N ASP A 192 12.50 13.54 4.96
CA ASP A 192 12.83 14.98 4.94
C ASP A 192 11.69 15.87 4.40
N THR A 193 10.79 15.30 3.59
CA THR A 193 9.75 16.05 2.85
C THR A 193 8.34 15.53 3.09
N CYS A 194 8.12 14.62 4.06
CA CYS A 194 6.84 13.93 4.19
C CYS A 194 6.10 14.21 5.49
N THR A 195 4.77 14.24 5.39
CA THR A 195 3.91 14.21 6.58
C THR A 195 3.60 12.79 7.00
N VAL A 196 3.91 12.45 8.26
CA VAL A 196 3.60 11.16 8.86
C VAL A 196 2.61 11.32 10.01
N GLY A 197 1.46 10.65 9.97
CA GLY A 197 0.44 10.78 11.00
C GLY A 197 -0.91 10.19 10.67
N VAL A 198 -1.89 10.50 11.50
CA VAL A 198 -3.29 10.10 11.33
C VAL A 198 -4.21 11.25 11.69
N GLN A 199 -5.35 11.39 10.99
CA GLN A 199 -6.39 12.35 11.37
C GLN A 199 -7.79 11.75 11.27
N GLY A 200 -8.72 12.28 12.07
CA GLY A 200 -10.14 11.94 12.03
C GLY A 200 -10.92 12.83 11.06
N ASN A 201 -12.13 12.40 10.71
CA ASN A 201 -13.05 13.09 9.79
C ASN A 201 -13.58 14.46 10.25
N SER A 202 -13.32 14.85 11.50
CA SER A 202 -13.75 16.13 12.08
C SER A 202 -12.60 17.13 12.21
N PHE A 203 -11.40 16.79 11.74
CA PHE A 203 -10.17 17.59 11.85
C PHE A 203 -9.74 17.96 13.28
N ILE A 204 -10.50 17.58 14.32
CA ILE A 204 -10.22 17.92 15.72
C ILE A 204 -9.23 16.94 16.35
N ILE A 205 -9.19 15.70 15.86
CA ILE A 205 -8.36 14.64 16.42
C ILE A 205 -7.34 14.20 15.37
N PHE A 206 -6.06 14.39 15.68
CA PHE A 206 -4.95 13.97 14.85
C PHE A 206 -3.75 13.59 15.71
N THR A 207 -2.80 12.88 15.09
CA THR A 207 -1.47 12.64 15.63
C THR A 207 -0.49 12.85 14.50
N ASN A 208 0.46 13.76 14.70
CA ASN A 208 1.54 14.05 13.76
C ASN A 208 2.85 13.52 14.35
N TYR A 209 3.61 12.75 13.57
CA TYR A 209 4.90 12.19 13.93
C TYR A 209 6.06 12.94 13.27
N PHE A 210 5.93 13.29 11.98
CA PHE A 210 6.95 13.96 11.16
C PHE A 210 6.30 14.86 10.11
N LYS A 211 7.03 15.88 9.67
CA LYS A 211 6.63 16.82 8.63
C LYS A 211 7.80 17.02 7.69
#